data_AF-A0A254S9K0-F1
#
_entry.id   AF-A0A254S9K0-F1
#
_cell.length_a   1.000
_cell.length_b   1.000
_cell.length_c   1.000
_cell.angle_alpha   90.00
_cell.angle_beta   90.00
_cell.angle_gamma   90.00
#
_symmetry.space_group_name_H-M   'P 1'
#
loop_
_entity.id
_entity.type
_entity.pdbx_description
1 polymer ?
#
loop_
_entity_poly.entity_id
_entity_poly.type
_entity_poly.pdbx_seq_one_letter_code
_entity_poly.pdbx_strand_id
1 'polypeptide(L)'
;MQISNNKTFLGLKESIFSNTTKSDVDGIELKLNSEDGDKIKELLELPDETICEMASKMDCLSSAEDGTYELSVCYSRDRKFAALQLAKYMAFKYRPVTGVRFVENETAESLLKILLK
;
A
#
# COMPACT_ATOMS: atom_id res chain seq x y z
N MET A 1 5.03 14.21 -7.07
CA MET A 1 4.53 14.12 -5.68
C MET A 1 5.31 15.12 -4.84
N GLN A 2 4.64 16.12 -4.26
CA GLN A 2 5.27 17.10 -3.38
C GLN A 2 4.75 16.83 -1.97
N ILE A 3 5.63 16.35 -1.10
CA ILE A 3 5.34 16.08 0.32
C ILE A 3 5.72 17.34 1.09
N SER A 4 4.78 17.91 1.83
CA SER A 4 5.04 19.10 2.67
C SER A 4 5.03 18.72 4.14
N ASN A 5 6.10 19.05 4.85
CA ASN A 5 6.15 18.91 6.31
C ASN A 5 5.57 20.16 6.95
N ASN A 6 4.51 20.04 7.77
CA ASN A 6 4.03 21.14 8.59
C ASN A 6 4.24 20.80 10.07
N LYS A 7 5.12 21.56 10.75
CA LYS A 7 5.40 21.39 12.17
C LYS A 7 4.44 22.25 12.99
N THR A 8 3.39 21.66 13.57
CA THR A 8 2.54 22.37 14.52
C THR A 8 3.09 22.22 15.93
N PHE A 9 3.41 23.37 16.55
CA PHE A 9 3.73 23.64 17.96
C PHE A 9 4.23 22.45 18.83
N LEU A 10 5.55 22.42 19.06
CA LEU A 10 6.29 21.57 20.03
C LEU A 10 6.63 20.12 19.64
N GLY A 11 6.61 19.75 18.36
CA GLY A 11 7.38 18.58 17.87
C GLY A 11 6.99 17.21 18.44
N LEU A 12 5.81 17.08 19.06
CA LEU A 12 5.33 15.85 19.70
C LEU A 12 4.51 14.96 18.74
N LYS A 13 4.23 15.43 17.52
CA LYS A 13 3.47 14.68 16.52
C LYS A 13 3.87 15.13 15.12
N GLU A 14 4.51 14.25 14.35
CA GLU A 14 4.74 14.46 12.92
C GLU A 14 3.50 13.96 12.16
N SER A 15 2.93 14.81 11.30
CA SER A 15 1.86 14.44 10.38
C SER A 15 2.40 14.66 8.96
N ILE A 16 2.46 13.58 8.18
CA ILE A 16 2.88 13.60 6.78
C ILE A 16 1.62 13.83 5.96
N PHE A 17 1.55 14.96 5.25
CA PHE A 17 0.45 15.29 4.37
C PHE A 17 0.83 15.03 2.92
N SER A 18 -0.06 14.40 2.15
CA SER A 18 -0.01 14.47 0.70
C SER A 18 -0.67 15.78 0.25
N ASN A 19 0.05 16.63 -0.49
CA ASN A 19 -0.50 17.87 -1.05
C ASN A 19 -1.68 17.62 -2.01
N THR A 20 -1.84 16.39 -2.50
CA THR A 20 -2.94 15.99 -3.40
C THR A 20 -4.29 15.88 -2.68
N THR A 21 -4.31 15.43 -1.42
CA THR A 21 -5.55 15.13 -0.69
C THR A 21 -5.78 15.97 0.57
N LYS A 22 -4.75 16.69 1.07
CA LYS A 22 -4.80 17.38 2.38
C LYS A 22 -5.19 16.47 3.55
N SER A 23 -4.89 15.18 3.42
CA SER A 23 -5.21 14.16 4.42
C SER A 23 -3.92 13.61 5.04
N ASP A 24 -3.99 13.25 6.32
CA ASP A 24 -2.90 12.55 7.01
C ASP A 24 -2.63 11.22 6.31
N VAL A 25 -1.37 10.80 6.31
CA VAL A 25 -0.92 9.53 5.74
C VAL A 25 -0.54 8.56 6.86
N ASP A 26 -1.04 7.33 6.78
CA ASP A 26 -0.70 6.20 7.65
C ASP A 26 0.12 5.15 6.87
N GLY A 27 0.78 4.24 7.57
CA GLY A 27 1.61 3.20 6.98
C GLY A 27 1.41 1.85 7.66
N ILE A 28 1.34 0.78 6.87
CA ILE A 28 1.27 -0.60 7.36
C ILE A 28 2.21 -1.52 6.56
N GLU A 29 2.61 -2.61 7.19
CA GLU A 29 3.33 -3.72 6.56
C GLU A 29 2.49 -4.99 6.70
N LEU A 30 2.23 -5.65 5.57
CA LEU A 30 1.48 -6.90 5.52
C LEU A 30 2.42 -8.03 5.10
N LYS A 31 2.55 -9.04 5.96
CA LYS A 31 3.24 -10.28 5.58
C LYS A 31 2.29 -11.18 4.82
N LEU A 32 2.69 -11.60 3.63
CA LEU A 32 1.87 -12.41 2.74
C LEU A 32 2.54 -13.77 2.51
N ASN A 33 1.72 -14.81 2.41
CA ASN A 33 2.17 -16.12 1.91
C ASN A 33 2.57 -16.01 0.42
N SER A 34 3.10 -17.08 -0.17
CA SER A 34 3.55 -17.02 -1.57
C SER A 34 2.41 -16.77 -2.55
N GLU A 35 1.25 -17.37 -2.33
CA GLU A 35 0.11 -17.28 -3.25
C GLU A 35 -0.45 -15.84 -3.29
N ASP A 36 -0.70 -15.24 -2.13
CA ASP A 36 -1.20 -13.88 -2.03
C ASP A 36 -0.15 -12.85 -2.46
N GLY A 37 1.12 -13.12 -2.18
CA GLY A 37 2.24 -12.31 -2.66
C GLY A 37 2.33 -12.28 -4.19
N ASP A 38 2.20 -13.44 -4.85
CA ASP A 38 2.21 -13.53 -6.31
C ASP A 38 0.99 -12.83 -6.94
N LYS A 39 -0.21 -13.01 -6.36
CA LYS A 39 -1.42 -12.27 -6.78
C LYS A 39 -1.26 -10.76 -6.68
N ILE A 40 -0.71 -10.27 -5.56
CA ILE A 40 -0.47 -8.83 -5.38
C ILE A 40 0.60 -8.32 -6.33
N LYS A 41 1.66 -9.10 -6.59
CA LYS A 41 2.68 -8.73 -7.58
C LYS A 41 2.04 -8.48 -8.95
N GLU A 42 1.21 -9.40 -9.42
CA GLU A 42 0.50 -9.24 -10.69
C GLU A 42 -0.43 -8.03 -10.66
N LEU A 43 -1.21 -7.87 -9.58
CA LEU A 43 -2.15 -6.76 -9.44
C LEU A 43 -1.47 -5.37 -9.51
N LEU A 44 -0.30 -5.20 -8.87
CA LEU A 44 0.44 -3.94 -8.87
C LEU A 44 1.07 -3.58 -10.23
N GLU A 45 1.20 -4.57 -11.12
CA GLU A 45 1.74 -4.38 -12.48
C GLU A 45 0.62 -4.06 -13.50
N LEU A 46 -0.66 -4.20 -13.14
CA LEU A 46 -1.80 -3.92 -14.01
C LEU A 46 -2.11 -2.41 -14.17
N PRO A 47 -2.85 -2.02 -15.23
CA PRO A 47 -3.44 -0.68 -15.35
C PRO A 47 -4.50 -0.42 -14.27
N ASP A 48 -4.66 0.85 -13.87
CA ASP A 48 -5.57 1.26 -12.79
C ASP A 48 -7.03 0.83 -13.00
N GLU A 49 -7.52 0.87 -14.24
CA GLU A 49 -8.88 0.45 -14.61
C GLU A 49 -9.12 -1.04 -14.29
N THR A 50 -8.12 -1.88 -14.55
CA THR A 50 -8.20 -3.33 -14.31
C THR A 50 -8.04 -3.66 -12.82
N ILE A 51 -7.29 -2.85 -12.07
CA ILE A 51 -7.09 -3.02 -10.64
C ILE A 51 -8.43 -2.94 -9.89
N CYS A 52 -9.28 -1.96 -10.22
CA CYS A 52 -10.59 -1.81 -9.58
C CYS A 52 -11.47 -3.07 -9.76
N GLU A 53 -11.54 -3.60 -10.98
CA GLU A 53 -12.33 -4.79 -11.27
C GLU A 53 -11.79 -6.03 -10.53
N MET A 54 -10.48 -6.20 -10.48
CA MET A 54 -9.84 -7.35 -9.82
C MET A 54 -9.95 -7.26 -8.31
N ALA A 55 -9.68 -6.08 -7.73
CA ALA A 55 -9.80 -5.87 -6.29
C ALA A 55 -11.23 -6.09 -5.78
N SER A 56 -12.25 -5.77 -6.59
CA SER A 56 -13.66 -6.02 -6.22
C SER A 56 -14.02 -7.50 -6.05
N LYS A 57 -13.21 -8.41 -6.62
CA LYS A 57 -13.42 -9.86 -6.62
C LYS A 57 -12.50 -10.58 -5.64
N MET A 58 -11.58 -9.86 -4.99
CA MET A 58 -10.65 -10.43 -4.02
C MET A 58 -11.23 -10.34 -2.61
N ASP A 59 -11.06 -11.41 -1.85
CA ASP A 59 -11.29 -11.38 -0.41
C ASP A 59 -10.21 -10.55 0.29
N CYS A 60 -10.53 -10.06 1.49
CA CYS A 60 -9.57 -9.32 2.30
C CYS A 60 -8.34 -10.20 2.59
N LEU A 61 -7.15 -9.67 2.29
CA LEU A 61 -5.91 -10.35 2.58
C LEU A 61 -5.69 -10.42 4.09
N SER A 62 -5.20 -11.56 4.54
CA SER A 62 -4.85 -11.80 5.94
C SER A 62 -3.34 -11.89 6.07
N SER A 63 -2.78 -11.24 7.09
CA SER A 63 -1.36 -11.38 7.38
C SER A 63 -1.04 -12.85 7.69
N ALA A 64 -0.03 -13.38 7.03
CA ALA A 64 0.51 -14.71 7.30
C ALA A 64 1.66 -14.64 8.31
N GLU A 65 1.68 -15.52 9.31
CA GLU A 65 2.78 -15.58 10.30
C GLU A 65 4.12 -15.93 9.64
N ASP A 66 4.10 -16.88 8.69
CA ASP A 66 5.27 -17.35 7.91
C ASP A 66 5.29 -16.75 6.49
N GLY A 67 4.88 -15.49 6.35
CA GLY A 67 4.87 -14.80 5.07
C GLY A 67 6.26 -14.73 4.44
N THR A 68 6.38 -15.08 3.15
CA THR A 68 7.61 -14.95 2.36
C THR A 68 7.66 -13.66 1.55
N TYR A 69 6.55 -12.93 1.55
CA TYR A 69 6.39 -11.62 0.95
C TYR A 69 6.03 -10.59 2.02
N GLU A 70 6.41 -9.34 1.78
CA GLU A 70 6.10 -8.20 2.62
C GLU A 70 5.61 -7.06 1.72
N LEU A 71 4.37 -6.63 1.94
CA LEU A 71 3.77 -5.50 1.25
C LEU A 71 3.77 -4.29 2.16
N SER A 72 4.57 -3.28 1.80
CA SER A 72 4.55 -1.97 2.45
C SER A 72 3.48 -1.10 1.80
N VAL A 73 2.56 -0.56 2.61
CA VAL A 73 1.46 0.29 2.14
C VAL A 73 1.51 1.61 2.89
N CYS A 74 1.53 2.71 2.15
CA CYS A 74 1.45 4.07 2.67
C CYS A 74 0.21 4.71 2.06
N TYR A 75 -0.76 5.12 2.87
CA TYR A 75 -2.07 5.54 2.37
C TYR A 75 -2.62 6.75 3.10
N SER A 76 -3.39 7.60 2.40
CA SER A 76 -4.08 8.71 3.03
C SER A 76 -5.32 8.24 3.79
N ARG A 77 -5.67 8.87 4.91
CA ARG A 77 -6.81 8.46 5.75
C ARG A 77 -8.17 8.55 5.07
N ASP A 78 -8.28 9.41 4.06
CA ASP A 78 -9.47 9.48 3.20
C ASP A 78 -9.53 8.36 2.16
N ARG A 79 -8.52 7.48 2.13
CA ARG A 79 -8.35 6.35 1.22
C ARG A 79 -8.29 6.74 -0.26
N LYS A 80 -8.04 8.02 -0.56
CA LYS A 80 -7.94 8.55 -1.94
C LYS A 80 -6.54 8.48 -2.52
N PHE A 81 -5.55 8.05 -1.75
CA PHE A 81 -4.19 7.85 -2.22
C PHE A 81 -3.55 6.65 -1.52
N ALA A 82 -2.80 5.86 -2.27
CA ALA A 82 -1.90 4.86 -1.72
C ALA A 82 -0.61 4.73 -2.55
N ALA A 83 0.49 4.46 -1.86
CA ALA A 83 1.75 4.01 -2.42
C ALA A 83 2.04 2.61 -1.88
N LEU A 84 2.31 1.66 -2.77
CA LEU A 84 2.51 0.26 -2.44
C LEU A 84 3.83 -0.25 -3.01
N GLN A 85 4.56 -1.05 -2.25
CA GLN A 85 5.73 -1.77 -2.73
C GLN A 85 5.77 -3.18 -2.14
N LEU A 86 5.96 -4.17 -3.00
CA LEU A 86 6.08 -5.57 -2.60
C LEU A 86 7.55 -5.98 -2.57
N ALA A 87 7.96 -6.63 -1.48
CA ALA A 87 9.25 -7.29 -1.33
C ALA A 87 9.08 -8.79 -1.10
N LYS A 88 10.08 -9.58 -1.50
CA LYS A 88 10.15 -11.03 -1.25
C LYS A 88 11.39 -11.35 -0.44
N TYR A 89 11.27 -12.30 0.48
CA TYR A 89 12.41 -12.82 1.22
C TYR A 89 13.26 -13.71 0.31
N MET A 90 14.49 -13.28 0.02
CA MET A 90 15.43 -14.01 -0.82
C MET A 90 16.87 -13.66 -0.47
N ALA A 91 17.72 -14.70 -0.36
CA ALA A 91 19.11 -14.58 0.09
C ALA A 91 19.22 -13.86 1.45
N PHE A 92 18.45 -14.34 2.44
CA PHE A 92 18.45 -13.89 3.85
C PHE A 92 18.03 -12.43 4.08
N LYS A 93 17.33 -11.82 3.13
CA LYS A 93 16.74 -10.48 3.30
C LYS A 93 15.53 -10.27 2.40
N TYR A 94 14.65 -9.35 2.78
CA TYR A 94 13.60 -8.85 1.89
C TYR A 94 14.22 -7.97 0.81
N ARG A 95 13.83 -8.21 -0.44
CA ARG A 95 14.21 -7.38 -1.59
C ARG A 95 12.96 -6.97 -2.35
N PRO A 96 12.83 -5.69 -2.76
CA PRO A 96 11.75 -5.26 -3.63
C PRO A 96 11.68 -6.13 -4.88
N VAL A 97 10.48 -6.63 -5.18
CA VAL A 97 10.16 -7.36 -6.42
C VAL A 97 9.24 -6.56 -7.34
N THR A 98 8.73 -5.42 -6.86
CA THR A 98 8.03 -4.41 -7.66
C THR A 98 8.68 -3.03 -7.46
N GLY A 99 8.44 -2.13 -8.43
CA GLY A 99 8.58 -0.70 -8.18
C GLY A 99 7.53 -0.21 -7.16
N VAL A 100 7.68 1.04 -6.71
CA VAL A 100 6.62 1.71 -5.93
C VAL A 100 5.46 2.02 -6.89
N ARG A 101 4.28 1.46 -6.60
CA ARG A 101 3.04 1.75 -7.33
C ARG A 101 2.27 2.84 -6.59
N PHE A 102 1.96 3.92 -7.30
CA PHE A 102 1.08 4.98 -6.80
C PHE A 102 -0.30 4.80 -7.40
N VAL A 103 -1.33 4.92 -6.57
CA VAL A 103 -2.74 4.88 -7.00
C VAL A 103 -3.51 5.99 -6.31
N GLU A 104 -4.52 6.51 -6.99
CA GLU A 104 -5.36 7.60 -6.51
C GLU A 104 -6.84 7.26 -6.67
N ASN A 105 -7.70 7.99 -5.95
CA ASN A 105 -9.15 7.97 -6.06
C ASN A 105 -9.74 6.55 -5.93
N GLU A 106 -10.59 6.14 -6.88
CA GLU A 106 -11.32 4.87 -6.85
C GLU A 106 -10.40 3.65 -6.82
N THR A 107 -9.26 3.72 -7.50
CA THR A 107 -8.25 2.65 -7.50
C THR A 107 -7.62 2.50 -6.12
N ALA A 108 -7.28 3.61 -5.47
CA ALA A 108 -6.78 3.60 -4.10
C ALA A 108 -7.82 3.01 -3.13
N GLU A 109 -9.08 3.45 -3.21
CA GLU A 109 -10.14 2.92 -2.36
C GLU A 109 -10.37 1.43 -2.54
N SER A 110 -10.38 0.96 -3.79
CA SER A 110 -10.60 -0.45 -4.11
C SER A 110 -9.48 -1.33 -3.59
N LEU A 111 -8.22 -0.91 -3.76
CA LEU A 111 -7.07 -1.63 -3.20
C LEU A 111 -7.06 -1.60 -1.67
N LEU A 112 -7.30 -0.44 -1.06
CA LEU A 112 -7.24 -0.33 0.40
C LEU A 112 -8.37 -1.12 1.08
N LYS A 113 -9.50 -1.39 0.41
CA LYS A 113 -10.55 -2.27 0.94
C LYS A 113 -10.12 -3.72 1.10
N ILE A 114 -9.26 -4.23 0.23
CA ILE A 114 -8.77 -5.62 0.33
C ILE A 114 -7.54 -5.75 1.24
N LEU A 115 -6.86 -4.64 1.54
CA LEU A 115 -5.64 -4.60 2.35
C LEU A 115 -5.88 -4.17 3.80
N LEU A 116 -6.86 -3.29 4.04
CA LEU A 116 -7.19 -2.77 5.36
C LEU A 116 -8.51 -3.41 5.83
N LYS A 117 -8.46 -4.11 6.97
CA LYS A 117 -9.66 -4.57 7.68
C LYS A 117 -10.44 -3.42 8.30
#